data_AF-A0A7K7A8K7-F1
#
_entry.id   AF-A0A7K7A8K7-F1
#
_cell.length_a   1.000
_cell.length_b   1.000
_cell.length_c   1.000
_cell.angle_alpha   90.00
_cell.angle_beta   90.00
_cell.angle_gamma   90.00
#
_symmetry.space_group_name_H-M   'P 1'
#
loop_
_entity.id
_entity.type
_entity.pdbx_description
1 polymer ?
#
loop_
_entity_poly.entity_id
_entity_poly.type
_entity_poly.pdbx_seq_one_letter_code
_entity_poly.pdbx_strand_id
1 'polypeptide(L)'
;EKEEIEHPNNSFSPCSLQDRKCLQKQQAKRVGNGNKMRSSGSHREETRPIAQGSCQSELHRALERLAASQSRTHEDLYVIPIPNCDRNGNFHPKQCHPALDGQRGKCWCVDRKTGVKLPGFLELPGDLDCHQAADSM
;
A
#
# COMPACT_ATOMS: atom_id res chain seq x y z
N GLU A 1 -2.32 -1.71 -54.85
CA GLU A 1 -3.17 -0.74 -54.14
C GLU A 1 -4.01 -1.49 -53.11
N LYS A 2 -3.63 -1.38 -51.83
CA LYS A 2 -4.46 -1.40 -50.63
C LYS A 2 -3.55 -1.61 -49.42
N GLU A 3 -3.20 -0.47 -48.86
CA GLU A 3 -2.54 -0.31 -47.56
C GLU A 3 -3.61 -0.54 -46.50
N GLU A 4 -3.47 -1.60 -45.69
CA GLU A 4 -4.37 -1.86 -44.57
C GLU A 4 -3.68 -1.41 -43.28
N ILE A 5 -4.13 -0.26 -42.80
CA ILE A 5 -3.66 0.41 -41.59
C ILE A 5 -4.20 -0.37 -40.38
N GLU A 6 -3.45 -1.38 -39.96
CA GLU A 6 -3.72 -2.12 -38.72
C GLU A 6 -3.20 -1.30 -37.52
N HIS A 7 -4.15 -0.78 -36.74
CA HIS A 7 -3.88 -0.03 -35.52
C HIS A 7 -3.27 -0.95 -34.45
N PRO A 8 -2.32 -0.48 -33.62
CA PRO A 8 -1.61 -1.36 -32.68
C PRO A 8 -2.55 -1.80 -31.55
N ASN A 9 -2.99 -3.06 -31.58
CA ASN A 9 -3.68 -3.66 -30.45
C ASN A 9 -2.66 -3.93 -29.33
N ASN A 10 -2.49 -2.92 -28.47
CA ASN A 10 -1.66 -2.95 -27.28
C ASN A 10 -2.27 -3.81 -26.17
N SER A 11 -2.52 -5.10 -26.44
CA SER A 11 -2.80 -6.11 -25.42
C SER A 11 -1.49 -6.81 -25.05
N PHE A 12 -0.72 -6.20 -24.14
CA PHE A 12 0.34 -6.90 -23.42
C PHE A 12 -0.30 -8.00 -22.56
N SER A 13 -0.48 -9.18 -23.15
CA SER A 13 -0.79 -10.39 -22.39
C SER A 13 0.47 -10.82 -21.64
N PRO A 14 0.46 -10.94 -20.30
CA PRO A 14 1.65 -11.23 -19.48
C PRO A 14 2.11 -12.70 -19.57
N CYS A 15 1.57 -13.47 -20.51
CA CYS A 15 1.86 -14.89 -20.69
C CYS A 15 2.76 -15.08 -21.91
N SER A 16 3.89 -15.79 -21.73
CA SER A 16 4.72 -16.24 -22.86
C SER A 16 3.96 -17.23 -23.75
N LEU A 17 4.23 -17.23 -25.07
CA LEU A 17 3.56 -18.10 -26.05
C LEU A 17 3.81 -19.60 -25.82
N GLN A 18 4.92 -19.96 -25.18
CA GLN A 18 5.21 -21.35 -24.82
C GLN A 18 4.37 -21.83 -23.62
N ASP A 19 3.79 -20.92 -22.84
CA ASP A 19 3.18 -21.25 -21.56
C ASP A 19 1.68 -21.54 -21.69
N ARG A 20 1.37 -22.71 -22.26
CA ARG A 20 0.00 -23.12 -22.63
C ARG A 20 -1.00 -23.07 -21.47
N LYS A 21 -0.52 -23.28 -20.23
CA LYS A 21 -1.36 -23.19 -19.01
C LYS A 21 -1.76 -21.75 -18.68
N CYS A 22 -0.88 -20.77 -18.92
CA CYS A 22 -1.17 -19.36 -18.71
C CYS A 22 -2.21 -18.85 -19.72
N LEU A 23 -2.04 -19.21 -21.00
CA LEU A 23 -2.97 -18.86 -22.09
C LEU A 23 -4.38 -19.42 -21.86
N GLN A 24 -4.49 -20.69 -21.42
CA GLN A 24 -5.79 -21.31 -21.17
C GLN A 24 -6.55 -20.67 -20.01
N LYS A 25 -5.83 -20.25 -18.96
CA LYS A 25 -6.42 -19.53 -17.81
C LYS A 25 -6.92 -18.13 -18.19
N GLN A 26 -6.26 -17.48 -19.16
CA GLN A 26 -6.69 -16.19 -19.70
C GLN A 26 -7.94 -16.32 -20.57
N GLN A 27 -8.05 -17.37 -21.40
CA GLN A 27 -9.25 -17.65 -22.19
C GLN A 27 -10.46 -17.97 -21.31
N ALA A 28 -10.28 -18.74 -20.23
CA ALA A 28 -11.34 -19.04 -19.28
C ALA A 28 -11.91 -17.78 -18.58
N LYS A 29 -11.10 -16.74 -18.39
CA LYS A 29 -11.56 -15.44 -17.86
C LYS A 29 -12.41 -14.64 -18.85
N ARG A 30 -12.28 -14.87 -20.17
CA ARG A 30 -13.09 -14.16 -21.18
C ARG A 30 -14.49 -14.76 -21.37
N VAL A 31 -14.72 -16.00 -20.94
CA VAL A 31 -16.00 -16.71 -21.16
C VAL A 31 -16.95 -16.60 -19.96
N GLY A 32 -16.52 -16.03 -18.84
CA GLY A 32 -17.34 -15.86 -17.65
C GLY A 32 -17.44 -14.40 -17.19
N ASN A 33 -18.32 -13.61 -17.81
CA ASN A 33 -19.18 -12.64 -17.11
C ASN A 33 -20.15 -11.95 -18.08
N GLY A 34 -21.35 -12.52 -18.19
CA GLY A 34 -22.53 -11.83 -18.68
C GLY A 34 -23.19 -11.03 -17.55
N ASN A 35 -23.44 -9.75 -17.84
CA ASN A 35 -24.48 -8.85 -17.35
C ASN A 35 -24.76 -8.73 -15.83
N LYS A 36 -24.42 -7.56 -15.26
CA LYS A 36 -25.37 -6.73 -14.50
C LYS A 36 -25.13 -5.24 -14.80
N MET A 37 -26.14 -4.63 -15.40
CA MET A 37 -26.25 -3.17 -15.55
C MET A 37 -26.42 -2.51 -14.19
N ARG A 38 -25.80 -1.33 -13.99
CA ARG A 38 -26.47 -0.16 -13.41
C ARG A 38 -25.68 1.12 -13.71
N SER A 39 -26.38 2.03 -14.38
CA SER A 39 -26.01 3.43 -14.60
C SER A 39 -26.10 4.21 -13.30
N SER A 40 -25.15 5.13 -13.05
CA SER A 40 -25.45 6.54 -12.80
C SER A 40 -24.14 7.30 -12.63
N GLY A 41 -24.12 8.51 -13.17
CA GLY A 41 -22.96 9.38 -13.23
C GLY A 41 -22.48 9.89 -11.87
N SER A 42 -21.33 10.55 -11.97
CA SER A 42 -20.79 11.55 -11.06
C SER A 42 -21.85 12.21 -10.18
N HIS A 43 -21.88 11.81 -8.92
CA HIS A 43 -22.01 12.78 -7.86
C HIS A 43 -20.94 12.43 -6.85
N ARG A 44 -20.03 13.39 -6.65
CA ARG A 44 -19.08 13.43 -5.55
C ARG A 44 -19.85 13.06 -4.28
N GLU A 45 -19.68 11.84 -3.81
CA GLU A 45 -19.90 11.59 -2.40
C GLU A 45 -18.70 12.23 -1.72
N GLU A 46 -18.88 13.52 -1.40
CA GLU A 46 -18.15 14.16 -0.32
C GLU A 46 -18.61 13.43 0.96
N THR A 47 -18.19 12.17 1.09
CA THR A 47 -18.25 11.43 2.32
C THR A 47 -17.45 12.29 3.26
N ARG A 48 -18.13 13.01 4.17
CA ARG A 48 -17.51 13.84 5.19
C ARG A 48 -16.23 13.13 5.62
N PRO A 49 -15.05 13.76 5.57
CA PRO A 49 -13.82 13.10 5.95
C PRO A 49 -14.08 12.51 7.33
N ILE A 50 -14.24 11.18 7.40
CA ILE A 50 -14.23 10.45 8.67
C ILE A 50 -12.96 10.96 9.30
N ALA A 51 -13.07 11.70 10.42
CA ALA A 51 -11.96 12.45 10.99
C ALA A 51 -10.75 11.52 11.01
N GLN A 52 -9.87 11.68 10.02
CA GLN A 52 -8.85 10.68 9.76
C GLN A 52 -7.92 10.78 10.94
N GLY A 53 -7.67 9.65 11.61
CA GLY A 53 -6.70 9.63 12.68
C GLY A 53 -5.36 10.15 12.15
N SER A 54 -4.55 10.74 13.03
CA SER A 54 -3.25 11.34 12.68
C SER A 54 -2.39 10.39 11.83
N CYS A 55 -2.31 9.10 12.21
CA CYS A 55 -1.58 8.09 11.44
C CYS A 55 -2.16 7.91 10.04
N GLN A 56 -3.49 7.85 9.91
CA GLN A 56 -4.15 7.69 8.61
C GLN A 56 -3.87 8.86 7.68
N SER A 57 -3.86 10.09 8.18
CA SER A 57 -3.49 11.27 7.38
C SER A 57 -2.03 11.21 6.93
N GLU A 58 -1.12 10.80 7.83
CA GLU A 58 0.29 10.62 7.49
C GLU A 58 0.52 9.49 6.48
N LEU A 59 -0.23 8.40 6.60
CA LEU A 59 -0.23 7.29 5.66
C LEU A 59 -0.61 7.75 4.26
N HIS A 60 -1.71 8.51 4.11
CA HIS A 60 -2.11 9.04 2.80
C HIS A 60 -1.03 9.94 2.19
N ARG A 61 -0.43 10.83 3.00
CA ARG A 61 0.66 11.70 2.56
C ARG A 61 1.91 10.92 2.12
N ALA A 62 2.26 9.85 2.84
CA ALA A 62 3.38 8.99 2.46
C ALA A 62 3.10 8.26 1.14
N LEU A 63 1.89 7.73 0.97
CA LEU A 63 1.48 7.05 -0.26
C LEU A 63 1.45 7.99 -1.47
N GLU A 64 1.01 9.22 -1.30
CA GLU A 64 1.04 10.24 -2.37
C GLU A 64 2.48 10.53 -2.81
N ARG A 65 3.40 10.71 -1.86
CA ARG A 65 4.83 10.93 -2.15
C ARG A 65 5.46 9.73 -2.86
N LEU A 66 5.13 8.51 -2.43
CA LEU A 66 5.56 7.28 -3.11
C LEU A 66 4.95 7.15 -4.51
N ALA A 67 3.70 7.56 -4.70
CA ALA A 67 3.06 7.56 -6.00
C ALA A 67 3.69 8.57 -6.96
N ALA A 68 4.15 9.72 -6.46
CA ALA A 68 4.87 10.73 -7.21
C ALA A 68 6.35 10.38 -7.46
N SER A 69 6.93 9.44 -6.70
CA SER A 69 8.30 8.99 -6.92
C SER A 69 8.43 8.22 -8.24
N GLN A 70 9.48 8.51 -9.00
CA GLN A 70 9.73 7.90 -10.32
C GLN A 70 10.23 6.45 -10.21
N SER A 71 10.80 6.10 -9.06
CA SER A 71 11.35 4.80 -8.71
C SER A 71 10.51 4.19 -7.58
N ARG A 72 10.35 2.87 -7.58
CA ARG A 72 9.68 2.13 -6.48
C ARG A 72 10.62 1.07 -5.92
N THR A 73 11.79 1.53 -5.52
CA THR A 73 12.80 0.68 -4.88
C THR A 73 12.54 0.56 -3.39
N HIS A 74 13.24 -0.40 -2.76
CA HIS A 74 13.21 -0.55 -1.32
C HIS A 74 13.82 0.66 -0.58
N GLU A 75 14.72 1.40 -1.23
CA GLU A 75 15.28 2.63 -0.67
C GLU A 75 14.23 3.74 -0.58
N ASP A 76 13.35 3.85 -1.57
CA ASP A 76 12.25 4.83 -1.57
C ASP A 76 11.31 4.62 -0.36
N LEU A 77 11.05 3.36 0.02
CA LEU A 77 10.26 3.01 1.20
C LEU A 77 10.98 3.29 2.53
N TYR A 78 12.30 3.42 2.50
CA TYR A 78 13.09 3.80 3.67
C TYR A 78 13.11 5.32 3.85
N VAL A 79 13.23 6.07 2.75
CA VAL A 79 13.22 7.55 2.74
C VAL A 79 11.82 8.11 2.93
N ILE A 80 10.80 7.46 2.38
CA ILE A 80 9.38 7.81 2.52
C ILE A 80 8.70 6.68 3.31
N PRO A 81 8.82 6.68 4.64
CA PRO A 81 8.31 5.59 5.46
C PRO A 81 6.78 5.57 5.46
N ILE A 82 6.23 4.37 5.33
CA ILE A 82 4.80 4.10 5.49
C ILE A 82 4.55 3.83 6.98
N PRO A 83 3.78 4.67 7.70
CA PRO A 83 3.49 4.44 9.11
C PRO A 83 2.54 3.24 9.27
N ASN A 84 2.75 2.44 10.30
CA ASN A 84 1.86 1.34 10.66
C ASN A 84 0.69 1.87 11.49
N CYS A 85 -0.51 1.88 10.90
CA CYS A 85 -1.71 2.37 11.56
C CYS A 85 -2.60 1.22 12.03
N ASP A 86 -3.32 1.43 13.13
CA ASP A 86 -4.41 0.55 13.55
C ASP A 86 -5.71 0.82 12.76
N ARG A 87 -6.74 0.03 13.05
CA ARG A 87 -8.04 0.13 12.37
C ARG A 87 -8.79 1.44 12.66
N ASN A 88 -8.42 2.14 13.73
CA ASN A 88 -9.01 3.40 14.14
C ASN A 88 -8.29 4.60 13.50
N GLY A 89 -7.22 4.36 12.75
CA GLY A 89 -6.41 5.41 12.13
C GLY A 89 -5.38 6.04 13.08
N ASN A 90 -5.16 5.44 14.26
CA ASN A 90 -4.10 5.82 15.18
C ASN A 90 -2.81 5.04 14.86
N PHE A 91 -1.69 5.46 15.44
CA PHE A 91 -0.43 4.75 15.29
C PHE A 91 -0.45 3.44 16.07
N HIS A 92 -0.01 2.37 15.41
CA HIS A 92 0.33 1.14 16.11
C HIS A 92 1.51 1.42 17.05
N PRO A 93 1.50 0.95 18.32
CA PRO A 93 2.57 1.26 19.28
C PRO A 93 3.96 0.89 18.77
N LYS A 94 4.06 -0.23 18.04
CA LYS A 94 5.30 -0.69 17.41
C LYS A 94 5.35 -0.25 15.94
N GLN A 95 6.34 0.57 15.61
CA GLN A 95 6.71 0.99 14.26
C GLN A 95 8.01 0.30 13.85
N CYS A 96 8.17 0.00 12.57
CA CYS A 96 9.37 -0.68 12.06
C CYS A 96 9.81 -0.08 10.74
N HIS A 97 11.12 -0.06 10.50
CA HIS A 97 11.66 0.15 9.15
C HIS A 97 11.27 -1.03 8.24
N PRO A 98 11.17 -0.80 6.91
CA PRO A 98 11.06 -1.90 5.97
C PRO A 98 12.30 -2.80 6.05
N ALA A 99 12.16 -4.05 5.63
CA ALA A 99 13.32 -4.92 5.48
C ALA A 99 14.29 -4.32 4.45
N LEU A 100 15.59 -4.51 4.61
CA LEU A 100 16.59 -4.13 3.60
C LEU A 100 17.56 -5.29 3.46
N ASP A 101 17.87 -5.68 2.23
CA ASP A 101 18.82 -6.76 1.92
C ASP A 101 18.53 -8.08 2.66
N GLY A 102 17.25 -8.43 2.79
CA GLY A 102 16.80 -9.63 3.49
C GLY A 102 16.89 -9.57 5.01
N GLN A 103 17.36 -8.47 5.59
CA GLN A 103 17.38 -8.24 7.03
C GLN A 103 16.08 -7.57 7.49
N ARG A 104 15.55 -8.06 8.62
CA ARG A 104 14.36 -7.47 9.23
C ARG A 104 14.67 -6.05 9.68
N GLY A 105 13.79 -5.10 9.33
CA GLY A 105 13.95 -3.72 9.75
C GLY A 105 13.84 -3.57 11.27
N LYS A 106 14.59 -2.60 11.81
CA LYS A 106 14.55 -2.25 13.23
C LYS A 106 13.20 -1.66 13.60
N CYS A 107 12.73 -1.95 14.81
CA CYS A 107 11.46 -1.45 15.34
C CYS A 107 11.67 -0.54 16.56
N TRP A 108 10.75 0.39 16.77
CA TRP A 108 10.70 1.29 17.93
C TRP A 108 9.26 1.47 18.42
N CYS A 109 9.10 1.95 19.65
CA CYS A 109 7.78 2.29 20.18
C CYS A 109 7.45 3.76 19.94
N VAL A 110 6.17 4.04 19.66
CA VAL A 110 5.63 5.39 19.48
C VAL A 110 4.37 5.60 20.33
N ASP A 111 4.04 6.86 20.61
CA ASP A 111 2.74 7.23 21.14
C ASP A 111 1.63 6.99 20.09
N ARG A 112 0.49 6.45 20.54
CA ARG A 112 -0.61 6.03 19.65
C ARG A 112 -1.28 7.21 18.94
N LYS A 113 -1.35 8.38 19.58
CA LYS A 113 -2.07 9.54 19.05
C LYS A 113 -1.16 10.42 18.19
N THR A 114 0.10 10.55 18.54
CA THR A 114 1.04 11.49 17.90
C THR A 114 2.05 10.82 16.99
N GLY A 115 2.30 9.52 17.14
CA GLY A 115 3.33 8.79 16.38
C GLY A 115 4.76 9.15 16.80
N VAL A 116 4.93 9.97 17.85
CA VAL A 116 6.24 10.38 18.36
C VAL A 116 6.91 9.20 19.04
N LYS A 117 8.19 8.97 18.70
CA LYS A 117 9.01 7.91 19.30
C LYS A 117 9.15 8.13 20.81
N LEU A 118 8.90 7.08 21.57
CA LEU A 118 9.00 7.11 23.02
C LEU A 118 10.47 7.05 23.47
N PRO A 119 10.88 7.86 24.46
CA PRO A 119 12.23 7.82 25.01
C PRO A 119 12.47 6.53 25.81
N GLY A 120 13.68 5.98 25.75
CA GLY A 120 14.12 4.88 26.64
C GLY A 120 14.00 3.45 26.11
N PHE A 121 13.19 3.19 25.09
CA PHE A 121 13.14 1.87 24.43
C PHE A 121 14.16 1.79 23.28
N LEU A 122 15.45 1.72 23.65
CA LEU A 122 16.51 1.42 22.71
C LEU A 122 16.44 -0.05 22.29
N GLU A 123 15.96 -0.26 21.06
CA GLU A 123 16.49 -1.26 20.12
C GLU A 123 16.86 -2.63 20.70
N LEU A 124 16.00 -3.26 21.50
CA LEU A 124 16.20 -4.66 21.84
C LEU A 124 15.90 -5.53 20.61
N PRO A 125 16.87 -6.35 20.13
CA PRO A 125 16.65 -7.25 19.01
C PRO A 125 15.77 -8.41 19.48
N GLY A 126 14.51 -8.46 19.03
CA GLY A 126 13.70 -9.68 19.14
C GLY A 126 12.24 -9.44 19.43
N ASP A 127 11.92 -8.69 20.49
CA ASP A 127 10.53 -8.45 20.87
C ASP A 127 10.41 -7.16 21.68
N LEU A 128 10.07 -6.07 20.98
CA LEU A 128 9.79 -4.79 21.64
C LEU A 128 8.35 -4.84 22.15
N ASP A 129 8.20 -5.09 23.45
CA ASP A 129 6.91 -5.03 24.14
C ASP A 129 6.52 -3.55 24.37
N CYS A 130 5.77 -3.00 23.42
CA CYS A 130 5.27 -1.62 23.48
C CYS A 130 3.95 -1.49 24.31
N HIS A 131 3.57 -2.50 25.11
CA HIS A 131 2.30 -2.49 25.85
C HIS A 131 2.27 -1.49 27.03
N GLN A 132 3.41 -1.06 27.56
CA GLN A 132 3.47 -0.24 28.78
C GLN A 132 3.30 1.28 28.57
N ALA A 133 3.34 1.79 27.35
CA ALA A 133 3.36 3.24 27.12
C ALA A 133 1.97 3.88 26.90
N ALA A 134 0.89 3.10 26.93
CA ALA A 134 -0.45 3.57 26.58
C ALA A 134 -1.29 4.10 27.76
N ASP A 135 -0.82 3.95 29.01
CA ASP A 135 -1.59 4.27 30.23
C ASP A 135 -0.95 5.36 31.11
N SER A 136 -0.03 6.15 30.57
CA SER A 136 0.63 7.21 31.33
C SER A 136 0.65 8.51 30.53
N MET A 137 -0.52 9.12 30.38
CA MET A 137 -0.78 10.58 30.34
C MET A 137 -2.24 10.89 30.05
#